data_AF-A0A821X2G0-F1
#
_entry.id   AF-A0A821X2G0-F1
#
_cell.length_a   1.000
_cell.length_b   1.000
_cell.length_c   1.000
_cell.angle_alpha   90.00
_cell.angle_beta   90.00
_cell.angle_gamma   90.00
#
_symmetry.space_group_name_H-M   'P 1'
#
loop_
_entity.id
_entity.type
_entity.pdbx_description
1 polymer ?
#
loop_
_entity_poly.entity_id
_entity_poly.type
_entity_poly.pdbx_seq_one_letter_code
_entity_poly.pdbx_strand_id
1 'polypeptide(L)' 'MENQDGQLFTTVFQKPSYEPYYLPFNSIHPLHMKKSIPFAMLLRAVRYCSTFQLFINEREKLRMALLLTKYPNKII' A
#
# COMPACT_ATOMS: atom_id res chain seq x y z
N MET A 1 13.79 -8.09 3.02
CA MET A 1 14.42 -7.97 4.34
C MET A 1 15.89 -8.22 4.13
N GLU A 2 16.71 -7.25 4.47
CA GLU A 2 18.15 -7.29 4.25
C GLU A 2 18.85 -6.95 5.55
N ASN A 3 19.94 -7.65 5.84
CA ASN A 3 20.83 -7.27 6.91
C ASN A 3 21.94 -6.42 6.28
N GLN A 4 22.00 -5.14 6.68
CA GLN A 4 23.04 -4.21 6.25
C GLN A 4 23.82 -3.82 7.51
N ASP A 5 25.08 -4.26 7.60
CA ASP A 5 25.98 -3.95 8.71
C ASP A 5 25.43 -4.26 10.11
N GLY A 6 24.69 -5.37 10.25
CA GLY A 6 24.08 -5.79 11.51
C GLY A 6 22.73 -5.13 11.81
N GLN A 7 22.24 -4.27 10.93
CA GLN A 7 20.93 -3.65 11.04
C GLN A 7 19.93 -4.31 10.08
N LEU A 8 18.72 -4.55 10.60
CA LEU A 8 17.64 -5.17 9.85
C LEU A 8 16.85 -4.11 9.07
N PHE A 9 16.93 -4.16 7.75
CA PHE A 9 16.15 -3.33 6.85
C PHE A 9 14.95 -4.08 6.29
N THR A 10 13.77 -3.53 6.53
CA THR A 10 12.48 -4.11 6.15
C THR A 10 11.67 -3.18 5.27
N THR A 11 10.85 -3.81 4.43
CA THR A 11 9.88 -3.18 3.52
C THR A 11 8.60 -4.00 3.55
N VAL A 12 7.54 -3.49 2.93
CA VAL A 12 6.33 -4.29 2.70
C VAL A 12 6.65 -5.42 1.72
N PHE A 13 6.66 -6.66 2.22
CA PHE A 13 6.85 -7.83 1.38
C PHE A 13 5.62 -8.05 0.48
N GLN A 14 5.86 -8.28 -0.81
CA GLN A 14 4.88 -8.69 -1.81
C GLN A 14 5.31 -10.03 -2.40
N LYS A 15 4.36 -10.95 -2.58
CA LYS A 15 4.65 -12.24 -3.24
C LYS A 15 5.04 -11.98 -4.71
N PRO A 16 5.91 -12.79 -5.33
CA PRO A 16 6.25 -12.61 -6.75
C PRO A 16 5.05 -12.66 -7.70
N SER A 17 4.01 -13.41 -7.35
CA SER A 17 2.74 -13.48 -8.09
C SER A 17 1.72 -12.41 -7.69
N TYR A 18 2.12 -11.44 -6.86
CA TYR A 18 1.22 -10.38 -6.41
C TYR A 18 0.90 -9.45 -7.58
N GLU A 19 -0.39 -9.32 -7.86
CA GLU A 19 -0.91 -8.27 -8.72
C GLU A 19 -1.38 -7.11 -7.84
N PRO A 20 -1.00 -5.85 -8.12
CA PRO A 20 -1.41 -4.68 -7.35
C PRO A 20 -2.87 -4.30 -7.62
N TYR A 21 -3.79 -5.23 -7.35
CA TYR A 21 -5.22 -5.08 -7.56
C TYR A 21 -5.96 -5.03 -6.22
N TYR A 22 -6.42 -3.84 -5.87
CA TYR A 22 -7.31 -3.65 -4.73
C TYR A 22 -8.78 -3.70 -5.16
N LEU A 23 -9.66 -3.78 -4.18
CA LEU A 23 -11.10 -3.78 -4.39
C LEU A 23 -11.55 -2.55 -5.22
N PRO A 24 -12.13 -2.74 -6.43
CA PRO A 24 -12.58 -1.63 -7.27
C PRO A 24 -13.59 -0.74 -6.58
N PHE A 25 -13.46 0.57 -6.77
CA PHE A 25 -14.31 1.53 -6.08
C PHE A 25 -15.79 1.42 -6.50
N ASN A 26 -16.04 1.06 -7.76
CA ASN A 26 -17.36 0.87 -8.35
C ASN A 26 -18.00 -0.51 -8.07
N SER A 27 -17.33 -1.39 -7.32
CA SER A 27 -17.91 -2.67 -6.93
C SER A 27 -19.05 -2.52 -5.91
N ILE A 28 -19.92 -3.54 -5.79
CA ILE A 28 -21.11 -3.56 -4.91
C ILE A 28 -20.79 -3.61 -3.41
N HIS A 29 -19.52 -3.62 -3.03
CA HIS A 29 -19.09 -3.68 -1.64
C HIS A 29 -19.45 -2.40 -0.87
N PRO A 30 -19.65 -2.50 0.46
CA PRO A 30 -19.86 -1.34 1.32
C PRO A 30 -18.75 -0.29 1.19
N LEU A 31 -19.15 0.99 1.27
CA LEU A 31 -18.22 2.11 1.08
C LEU A 31 -17.13 2.16 2.16
N HIS A 32 -17.45 1.77 3.40
CA HIS A 32 -16.49 1.78 4.50
C HIS A 32 -15.32 0.81 4.26
N MET A 33 -15.58 -0.35 3.64
CA MET A 33 -14.53 -1.32 3.30
C MET A 33 -13.56 -0.74 2.28
N LYS A 34 -14.09 -0.18 1.19
CA LYS A 34 -13.29 0.50 0.16
C LYS A 34 -12.46 1.64 0.76
N LYS A 35 -13.10 2.53 1.54
CA LYS A 35 -12.44 3.66 2.20
C LYS A 35 -11.38 3.26 3.22
N SER A 36 -11.46 2.06 3.79
CA SER A 36 -10.46 1.58 4.77
C SER A 36 -9.15 1.15 4.12
N ILE A 37 -9.15 0.79 2.83
CA ILE A 37 -7.97 0.25 2.14
C ILE A 37 -6.78 1.22 2.16
N PRO A 38 -6.92 2.51 1.77
CA PRO A 38 -5.81 3.45 1.81
C PRO A 38 -5.18 3.56 3.20
N PHE A 39 -6.03 3.70 4.23
CA PHE A 39 -5.57 3.82 5.61
C PHE A 39 -4.82 2.57 6.08
N ALA A 40 -5.40 1.39 5.87
CA ALA A 40 -4.80 0.12 6.30
C ALA A 40 -3.46 -0.15 5.61
N MET A 41 -3.37 0.13 4.31
CA MET A 41 -2.15 -0.07 3.54
C MET A 41 -1.04 0.92 3.93
N LEU A 42 -1.37 2.19 4.15
CA LEU A 42 -0.39 3.18 4.63
C LEU A 42 0.07 2.88 6.04
N LEU A 43 -0.84 2.48 6.94
CA LEU A 43 -0.48 2.07 8.30
C LEU A 43 0.47 0.86 8.28
N ARG A 44 0.25 -0.09 7.38
CA ARG A 44 1.16 -1.22 7.16
C ARG A 44 2.54 -0.75 6.68
N ALA A 45 2.59 0.17 5.71
CA ALA A 45 3.85 0.71 5.21
C ALA A 45 4.63 1.44 6.30
N VAL A 46 3.98 2.28 7.11
CA VAL A 46 4.60 2.98 8.25
C VAL A 46 5.22 1.99 9.25
N ARG A 47 4.55 0.86 9.51
CA ARG A 47 5.04 -0.15 10.47
C ARG A 47 6.18 -1.01 9.93
N TYR A 48 6.22 -1.27 8.62
CA TYR A 48 7.15 -2.24 8.04
C TYR A 48 8.35 -1.63 7.33
N CYS A 49 8.27 -0.38 6.87
CA CYS A 49 9.38 0.29 6.21
C CYS A 49 10.39 0.81 7.24
N SER A 50 11.65 0.38 7.16
CA SER A 50 12.71 0.87 8.05
C SER A 50 13.13 2.31 7.75
N THR A 51 12.79 2.86 6.58
CA THR A 51 13.14 4.22 6.19
C THR A 51 11.96 4.97 5.62
N PHE A 52 12.00 6.29 5.75
CA PHE A 52 10.99 7.18 5.16
C PHE A 52 10.93 7.05 3.64
N GLN A 53 12.08 6.88 2.96
CA GLN A 53 12.09 6.70 1.51
C GLN A 53 11.36 5.43 1.07
N LEU A 54 11.51 4.33 1.82
CA LEU A 54 10.79 3.09 1.56
C LEU A 54 9.28 3.26 1.75
N PHE A 55 8.88 4.03 2.77
CA PHE A 55 7.48 4.39 2.97
C PHE A 55 6.92 5.23 1.80
N ILE A 56 7.66 6.23 1.32
CA ILE A 56 7.26 7.04 0.16
C ILE A 56 7.08 6.16 -1.08
N ASN A 57 7.98 5.20 -1.31
CA ASN A 57 7.86 4.27 -2.43
C ASN A 57 6.59 3.41 -2.32
N GLU A 58 6.25 2.90 -1.13
CA GLU A 58 5.01 2.14 -0.92
C GLU A 58 3.75 3.02 -1.06
N ARG A 59 3.82 4.29 -0.63
CA ARG A 59 2.74 5.27 -0.83
C ARG A 59 2.44 5.50 -2.31
N GLU A 60 3.47 5.68 -3.13
CA GLU A 60 3.29 5.90 -4.57
C GLU A 60 2.74 4.65 -5.28
N LYS A 61 3.21 3.45 -4.91
CA LYS A 61 2.62 2.18 -5.41
C LYS A 61 1.13 2.08 -5.09
N LEU A 62 0.75 2.39 -3.85
CA LEU A 62 -0.63 2.38 -3.42
C LEU A 62 -1.46 3.41 -4.20
N ARG A 63 -0.96 4.64 -4.35
CA ARG A 63 -1.60 5.70 -5.13
C ARG A 63 -1.92 5.24 -6.55
N MET A 64 -0.94 4.63 -7.23
CA MET A 64 -1.15 4.10 -8.58
C MET A 64 -2.20 2.99 -8.62
N ALA A 65 -2.16 2.04 -7.68
CA ALA A 65 -3.14 0.96 -7.61
C ALA A 65 -4.58 1.47 -7.33
N LEU A 66 -4.73 2.50 -6.49
CA LEU A 66 -6.02 3.13 -6.20
C LEU A 66 -6.58 3.89 -7.41
N LEU A 67 -5.73 4.57 -8.18
CA LEU A 67 -6.12 5.22 -9.44
C LEU A 67 -6.60 4.19 -10.47
N LEU A 68 -5.87 3.07 -10.63
CA LEU A 68 -6.26 1.97 -11.53
C LEU A 68 -7.62 1.37 -11.14
N THR A 69 -7.90 1.29 -9.85
CA THR A 69 -9.15 0.74 -9.29
C THR A 69 -10.27 1.78 -9.11
N LYS A 70 -10.12 2.95 -9.75
CA LYS A 70 -11.12 4.04 -9.85
C LYS A 70 -11.51 4.68 -8.51
N TYR A 71 -10.60 4.70 -7.54
CA TYR A 71 -10.82 5.50 -6.33
C TYR A 71 -10.88 6.99 -6.67
N PRO A 72 -11.74 7.76 -6.00
CA PRO A 72 -11.83 9.20 -6.24
C PRO A 72 -10.65 9.95 -5.61
N ASN A 73 -10.17 11.01 -6.26
CA ASN A 73 -9.02 11.81 -5.81
C ASN A 73 -9.15 12.36 -4.38
N LYS A 74 -10.37 12.54 -3.85
CA LYS A 74 -10.56 12.95 -2.45
C LYS A 74 -10.15 11.89 -1.41
N ILE A 75 -9.90 10.65 -1.84
CA ILE A 75 -9.47 9.52 -1.02
C ILE A 75 -7.98 9.18 -1.25
N ILE A 76 -7.36 9.75 -2.29
CA ILE A 76 -5.99 9.43 -2.76
C ILE A 76 -5.03 10.58 -2.47
#